data_AF-A0A420DCJ0-F1
#
_entry.id   AF-A0A420DCJ0-F1
#
_cell.length_a   1.000
_cell.length_b   1.000
_cell.length_c   1.000
_cell.angle_alpha   90.00
_cell.angle_beta   90.00
_cell.angle_gamma   90.00
#
_symmetry.space_group_name_H-M   'P 1'
#
loop_
_entity.id
_entity.type
_entity.pdbx_description
1 polymer ?
#
loop_
_entity_poly.entity_id
_entity_poly.type
_entity_poly.pdbx_seq_one_letter_code
_entity_poly.pdbx_strand_id
1 'polypeptide(L)'
;MKRTLTILTIILFNNCSTQIKLNKGNNVDFIQMHKPTPDGKFLIKNNTSDTYIIDPMGFFGKIFYLENDGPAPLMWYPEGYFYRFSDADCNRDLIILEPYKQIEANFTLCRDLSGSDLDVTKISRSNRYSYIVKSVHNKSTAIASGCKNYIENLERLGYKVLEDSISAKVPLTFDYLEK
;
A
#
# COMPACT_ATOMS: atom_id res chain seq x y z
N MET A 1 -60.49 -3.97 22.49
CA MET A 1 -59.32 -3.09 22.48
C MET A 1 -58.11 -3.87 21.99
N LYS A 2 -57.71 -3.70 20.72
CA LYS A 2 -56.50 -4.34 20.16
C LYS A 2 -55.33 -3.38 20.32
N ARG A 3 -54.34 -3.75 21.13
CA ARG A 3 -53.08 -3.02 21.30
C ARG A 3 -52.16 -3.42 20.15
N THR A 4 -51.97 -2.53 19.18
CA THR A 4 -50.96 -2.69 18.14
C THR A 4 -49.61 -2.30 18.75
N LEU A 5 -48.72 -3.27 18.90
CA LEU A 5 -47.34 -3.06 19.36
C LEU A 5 -46.50 -2.70 18.12
N THR A 6 -46.20 -1.42 17.93
CA THR A 6 -45.33 -0.97 16.85
C THR A 6 -43.88 -1.16 17.29
N ILE A 7 -43.22 -2.21 16.79
CA ILE A 7 -41.79 -2.44 16.99
C ILE A 7 -41.03 -1.52 16.04
N LEU A 8 -40.41 -0.48 16.59
CA LEU A 8 -39.55 0.44 15.87
C LEU A 8 -38.17 -0.21 15.69
N THR A 9 -37.92 -0.85 14.55
CA THR A 9 -36.60 -1.41 14.22
C THR A 9 -35.66 -0.27 13.83
N ILE A 10 -34.77 0.11 14.73
CA ILE A 10 -33.69 1.07 14.45
C ILE A 10 -32.64 0.34 13.61
N ILE A 11 -32.63 0.57 12.30
CA ILE A 11 -31.54 0.15 11.43
C ILE A 11 -30.39 1.13 11.64
N LEU A 12 -29.46 0.78 12.53
CA LEU A 12 -28.18 1.47 12.63
C LEU A 12 -27.37 1.15 11.37
N PHE A 13 -27.40 2.06 10.39
CA PHE A 13 -26.44 2.08 9.30
C PHE A 13 -25.06 2.38 9.89
N ASN A 14 -24.37 1.35 10.37
CA ASN A 14 -22.94 1.45 10.62
C ASN A 14 -22.28 1.76 9.27
N ASN A 15 -21.77 2.97 9.10
CA ASN A 15 -20.79 3.30 8.07
C ASN A 15 -19.53 2.49 8.39
N CYS A 16 -19.56 1.20 8.04
CA CYS A 16 -18.45 0.29 8.22
C CYS A 16 -17.39 0.71 7.19
N SER A 17 -16.44 1.54 7.62
CA SER A 17 -15.21 1.76 6.85
C SER A 17 -14.52 0.41 6.77
N THR A 18 -14.66 -0.28 5.64
CA THR A 18 -14.03 -1.58 5.42
C THR A 18 -12.52 -1.36 5.33
N GLN A 19 -11.83 -1.61 6.43
CA GLN A 19 -10.37 -1.76 6.45
C GLN A 19 -10.02 -3.03 5.68
N ILE A 20 -9.25 -2.89 4.59
CA ILE A 20 -8.86 -4.00 3.73
C ILE A 20 -7.37 -4.26 3.91
N LYS A 21 -7.03 -5.50 4.29
CA LYS A 21 -5.66 -6.00 4.24
C LYS A 21 -5.28 -6.25 2.78
N LEU A 22 -4.15 -5.70 2.34
CA LEU A 22 -3.71 -5.74 0.94
C LEU A 22 -2.63 -6.77 0.65
N ASN A 23 -1.73 -6.99 1.60
CA ASN A 23 -0.60 -7.91 1.45
C ASN A 23 -1.00 -9.37 1.77
N LYS A 24 -0.21 -10.31 1.28
CA LYS A 24 -0.46 -11.75 1.48
C LYS A 24 0.17 -12.31 2.75
N GLY A 25 1.28 -11.74 3.21
CA GLY A 25 2.02 -12.20 4.37
C GLY A 25 1.18 -12.15 5.65
N ASN A 26 1.48 -13.04 6.59
CA ASN A 26 0.78 -13.12 7.88
C ASN A 26 1.53 -12.46 9.03
N ASN A 27 2.82 -12.17 8.83
CA ASN A 27 3.70 -11.63 9.86
C ASN A 27 3.44 -10.15 10.10
N VAL A 28 3.25 -9.39 9.02
CA VAL A 28 2.93 -7.96 9.06
C VAL A 28 1.70 -7.74 8.21
N ASP A 29 0.72 -6.99 8.71
CA ASP A 29 -0.46 -6.60 7.95
C ASP A 29 -0.31 -5.17 7.42
N PHE A 30 -0.65 -4.98 6.15
CA PHE A 30 -0.79 -3.69 5.50
C PHE A 30 -2.27 -3.42 5.27
N ILE A 31 -2.84 -2.56 6.10
CA ILE A 31 -4.26 -2.24 6.11
C ILE A 31 -4.45 -0.84 5.56
N GLN A 32 -5.27 -0.73 4.52
CA GLN A 32 -5.60 0.55 3.92
C GLN A 32 -6.55 1.34 4.83
N MET A 33 -6.13 2.55 5.23
CA MET A 33 -6.88 3.41 6.15
C MET A 33 -7.75 4.46 5.43
N HIS A 34 -7.32 4.88 4.24
CA HIS A 34 -7.95 5.95 3.46
C HIS A 34 -8.13 5.53 2.00
N LYS A 35 -8.47 6.47 1.12
CA LYS A 35 -8.82 6.25 -0.28
C LYS A 35 -7.88 5.26 -1.01
N PRO A 36 -8.42 4.46 -1.95
CA PRO A 36 -7.67 3.47 -2.72
C PRO A 36 -6.68 4.13 -3.69
N THR A 37 -5.46 4.35 -3.24
CA THR A 37 -4.36 4.88 -4.06
C THR A 37 -3.14 3.97 -3.99
N PRO A 38 -2.34 3.88 -5.08
CA PRO A 38 -1.07 3.15 -5.06
C PRO A 38 -0.09 3.66 -4.00
N ASP A 39 -0.10 4.97 -3.75
CA ASP A 39 0.66 5.63 -2.69
C ASP A 39 -0.29 6.22 -1.66
N GLY A 40 -0.07 5.93 -0.38
CA GLY A 40 -1.00 6.41 0.64
C GLY A 40 -0.58 6.10 2.06
N LYS A 41 -1.48 6.42 2.99
CA LYS A 41 -1.31 6.14 4.41
C LYS A 41 -1.91 4.79 4.76
N PHE A 42 -1.10 3.92 5.34
CA PHE A 42 -1.47 2.57 5.74
C PHE A 42 -1.28 2.39 7.23
N LEU A 43 -2.14 1.56 7.82
CA LEU A 43 -1.91 0.99 9.12
C LEU A 43 -1.06 -0.27 8.93
N ILE A 44 0.13 -0.26 9.49
CA ILE A 44 1.08 -1.36 9.42
C ILE A 44 1.14 -1.99 10.80
N LYS A 45 0.83 -3.29 10.88
CA LYS A 45 0.75 -4.02 12.14
C LYS A 45 1.65 -5.23 12.11
N ASN A 46 2.57 -5.32 13.06
CA ASN A 46 3.34 -6.53 13.31
C ASN A 46 2.51 -7.50 14.16
N ASN A 47 2.41 -8.75 13.72
CA ASN A 47 1.69 -9.81 14.42
C ASN A 47 2.62 -10.83 15.09
N THR A 48 3.94 -10.61 15.05
CA THR A 48 4.96 -11.55 15.55
C THR A 48 5.83 -10.92 16.64
N SER A 49 6.67 -11.76 17.23
CA SER A 49 7.70 -11.38 18.19
C SER A 49 8.99 -10.86 17.54
N ASP A 50 9.09 -10.85 16.22
CA ASP A 50 10.27 -10.38 15.50
C ASP A 50 10.21 -8.86 15.26
N THR A 51 11.37 -8.22 15.13
CA THR A 51 11.45 -6.84 14.64
C THR A 51 11.70 -6.83 13.14
N TYR A 52 10.88 -6.09 12.38
CA TYR A 52 11.00 -6.00 10.93
C TYR A 52 11.63 -4.69 10.45
N ILE A 53 12.48 -4.81 9.43
CA ILE A 53 12.96 -3.71 8.61
C ILE A 53 12.06 -3.65 7.37
N ILE A 54 11.43 -2.51 7.16
CA ILE A 54 10.52 -2.30 6.03
C ILE A 54 10.96 -1.05 5.28
N ASP A 55 11.20 -1.18 3.98
CA ASP A 55 11.37 -0.03 3.10
C ASP A 55 9.99 0.42 2.61
N PRO A 56 9.54 1.65 2.93
CA PRO A 56 8.26 2.17 2.46
C PRO A 56 8.13 2.29 0.94
N MET A 57 9.25 2.25 0.21
CA MET A 57 9.30 2.21 -1.26
C MET A 57 9.79 0.86 -1.79
N GLY A 58 9.91 -0.15 -0.92
CA GLY A 58 10.54 -1.44 -1.23
C GLY A 58 9.64 -2.44 -1.94
N PHE A 59 8.37 -2.14 -2.19
CA PHE A 59 7.53 -3.01 -3.02
C PHE A 59 7.75 -2.71 -4.50
N PHE A 60 8.49 -3.57 -5.19
CA PHE A 60 8.76 -3.42 -6.62
C PHE A 60 7.83 -4.32 -7.42
N GLY A 61 7.31 -3.83 -8.55
CA GLY A 61 6.32 -4.59 -9.29
C GLY A 61 5.74 -3.90 -10.51
N LYS A 62 4.47 -4.20 -10.79
CA LYS A 62 3.68 -3.58 -11.85
C LYS A 62 2.29 -3.17 -11.37
N ILE A 63 1.82 -2.06 -11.91
CA ILE A 63 0.44 -1.58 -11.80
C ILE A 63 -0.22 -1.67 -13.18
N PHE A 64 -1.42 -2.22 -13.22
CA PHE A 64 -2.24 -2.26 -14.44
C PHE A 64 -3.53 -1.50 -14.20
N TYR A 65 -3.68 -0.36 -14.87
CA TYR A 65 -4.91 0.42 -14.82
C TYR A 65 -5.97 -0.15 -15.76
N LEU A 66 -7.20 -0.21 -15.25
CA LEU A 66 -8.34 -0.77 -15.95
C LEU A 66 -9.49 0.22 -16.05
N GLU A 67 -10.09 0.29 -17.22
CA GLU A 67 -11.33 1.01 -17.54
C GLU A 67 -12.39 -0.02 -17.94
N ASN A 68 -13.51 -0.09 -17.21
CA ASN A 68 -14.57 -1.08 -17.42
C ASN A 68 -14.03 -2.52 -17.58
N ASP A 69 -13.04 -2.87 -16.76
CA ASP A 69 -12.34 -4.17 -16.75
C ASP A 69 -11.43 -4.45 -17.97
N GLY A 70 -11.30 -3.52 -18.93
CA GLY A 70 -10.30 -3.50 -20.01
C GLY A 70 -9.14 -2.55 -19.72
N PRO A 71 -8.10 -2.46 -20.59
CA PRO A 71 -6.98 -1.54 -20.39
C PRO A 71 -7.43 -0.08 -20.36
N ALA A 72 -6.97 0.68 -19.37
CA ALA A 72 -7.21 2.12 -19.30
C ALA A 72 -6.23 2.91 -20.17
N PRO A 73 -6.57 4.15 -20.59
CA PRO A 73 -5.63 5.04 -21.25
C PRO A 73 -4.46 5.39 -20.31
N LEU A 74 -3.23 5.29 -20.81
CA LEU A 74 -2.02 5.57 -20.04
C LEU A 74 -1.27 6.78 -20.60
N MET A 75 -0.58 7.47 -19.71
CA MET A 75 0.38 8.53 -20.02
C MET A 75 1.74 8.16 -19.44
N TRP A 76 2.80 8.57 -20.13
CA TRP A 76 4.17 8.26 -19.75
C TRP A 76 4.83 9.47 -19.12
N TYR A 77 5.45 9.27 -17.97
CA TYR A 77 6.23 10.26 -17.28
C TYR A 77 7.59 9.69 -16.91
N PRO A 78 8.68 10.47 -17.07
CA PRO A 78 9.97 10.07 -16.56
C PRO A 78 9.92 10.03 -15.03
N GLU A 79 9.97 8.84 -14.44
CA GLU A 79 10.15 8.69 -13.00
C GLU A 79 11.61 8.95 -12.60
N GLY A 80 11.77 9.76 -11.55
CA GLY A 80 13.06 9.93 -10.89
C GLY A 80 13.41 8.74 -10.02
N TYR A 81 14.70 8.46 -9.87
CA TYR A 81 15.16 7.49 -8.88
C TYR A 81 15.30 8.15 -7.51
N PHE A 82 14.60 7.61 -6.51
CA PHE A 82 14.90 7.89 -5.11
C PHE A 82 16.09 7.05 -4.67
N TYR A 83 17.17 7.69 -4.23
CA TYR A 83 18.37 7.05 -3.70
C TYR A 83 18.70 7.59 -2.31
N ARG A 84 19.11 6.68 -1.41
CA ARG A 84 19.63 6.99 -0.08
C ARG A 84 21.15 6.83 -0.11
N PHE A 85 21.87 7.90 0.23
CA PHE A 85 23.32 7.97 0.06
C PHE A 85 24.10 7.76 1.36
N SER A 86 23.42 7.79 2.51
CA SER A 86 24.04 7.62 3.82
C SER A 86 23.21 6.73 4.76
N ASP A 87 23.88 6.15 5.76
CA ASP A 87 23.20 5.41 6.84
C ASP A 87 22.23 6.31 7.63
N ALA A 88 22.47 7.63 7.68
CA ALA A 88 21.55 8.59 8.28
C ALA A 88 20.24 8.71 7.48
N ASP A 89 20.32 8.70 6.14
CA ASP A 89 19.13 8.65 5.29
C ASP A 89 18.38 7.34 5.49
N CYS A 90 19.10 6.22 5.57
CA CYS A 90 18.51 4.90 5.84
C CYS A 90 17.78 4.85 7.17
N ASN A 91 18.40 5.38 8.23
CA ASN A 91 17.79 5.45 9.56
C ASN A 91 16.54 6.34 9.60
N ARG A 92 16.48 7.39 8.78
CA ARG A 92 15.33 8.28 8.68
C ARG A 92 14.17 7.65 7.90
N ASP A 93 14.49 6.94 6.82
CA ASP A 93 13.50 6.56 5.81
C ASP A 93 13.02 5.10 5.95
N LEU A 94 13.83 4.20 6.52
CA LEU A 94 13.40 2.82 6.79
C LEU A 94 12.52 2.76 8.03
N ILE A 95 11.49 1.92 7.98
CA ILE A 95 10.61 1.64 9.10
C ILE A 95 11.19 0.46 9.89
N ILE A 96 11.46 0.71 11.17
CA ILE A 96 11.74 -0.34 12.15
C ILE A 96 10.45 -0.65 12.90
N LEU A 97 9.84 -1.78 12.56
CA LEU A 97 8.57 -2.21 13.13
C LEU A 97 8.80 -3.21 14.25
N GLU A 98 8.74 -2.72 15.49
CA GLU A 98 8.93 -3.51 16.71
C GLU A 98 7.88 -4.62 16.87
N PRO A 99 8.16 -5.64 17.71
CA PRO A 99 7.25 -6.74 17.99
C PRO A 99 5.85 -6.26 18.39
N TYR A 100 4.82 -6.85 17.80
CA TYR A 100 3.40 -6.56 18.07
C TYR A 100 2.98 -5.08 17.94
N LYS A 101 3.83 -4.24 17.34
CA LYS A 101 3.57 -2.81 17.21
C LYS A 101 2.68 -2.52 16.02
N GLN A 102 1.92 -1.44 16.16
CA GLN A 102 1.08 -0.88 15.11
C GLN A 102 1.46 0.58 14.89
N ILE A 103 1.65 0.97 13.63
CA ILE A 103 1.96 2.35 13.24
C ILE A 103 1.12 2.76 12.03
N GLU A 104 0.94 4.07 11.86
CA GLU A 104 0.50 4.63 10.59
C GLU A 104 1.71 5.17 9.82
N ALA A 105 1.88 4.77 8.56
CA ALA A 105 2.98 5.23 7.73
C ALA A 105 2.53 5.48 6.29
N ASN A 106 3.21 6.40 5.61
CA ASN A 106 3.09 6.55 4.16
C ASN A 106 3.86 5.41 3.49
N PHE A 107 3.25 4.83 2.47
CA PHE A 107 3.75 3.62 1.83
C PHE A 107 3.37 3.60 0.35
N THR A 108 4.27 3.07 -0.47
CA THR A 108 4.04 2.82 -1.90
C THR A 108 3.75 1.34 -2.08
N LEU A 109 2.52 1.01 -2.52
CA LEU A 109 2.11 -0.38 -2.76
C LEU A 109 2.90 -1.03 -3.90
N CYS A 110 3.37 -0.23 -4.84
CA CYS A 110 4.18 -0.70 -5.96
C CYS A 110 4.96 0.45 -6.59
N ARG A 111 6.27 0.32 -6.57
CA ARG A 111 7.18 1.07 -7.42
C ARG A 111 7.23 0.40 -8.79
N ASP A 112 6.54 1.00 -9.76
CA ASP A 112 6.48 0.54 -11.15
C ASP A 112 7.41 1.38 -12.03
N LEU A 113 8.56 0.81 -12.40
CA LEU A 113 9.59 1.50 -13.18
C LEU A 113 9.24 1.63 -14.68
N SER A 114 8.01 1.29 -15.09
CA SER A 114 7.55 1.60 -16.45
C SER A 114 7.43 3.11 -16.69
N GLY A 115 7.18 3.90 -15.63
CA GLY A 115 6.87 5.33 -15.79
C GLY A 115 5.53 5.54 -16.52
N SER A 116 4.63 4.57 -16.45
CA SER A 116 3.28 4.70 -17.00
C SER A 116 2.27 4.86 -15.87
N ASP A 117 1.41 5.88 -16.01
CA ASP A 117 0.31 6.14 -15.08
C ASP A 117 -0.99 6.36 -15.85
N LEU A 118 -2.12 6.38 -15.16
CA LEU A 118 -3.43 6.63 -15.75
C LEU A 118 -3.49 8.03 -16.38
N ASP A 119 -3.92 8.12 -17.64
CA ASP A 119 -4.10 9.40 -18.32
C ASP A 119 -5.43 10.04 -17.91
N VAL A 120 -5.39 10.84 -16.84
CA VAL A 120 -6.55 11.57 -16.29
C VAL A 120 -7.18 12.57 -17.27
N THR A 121 -6.53 12.88 -18.39
CA THR A 121 -7.13 13.75 -19.43
C THR A 121 -8.04 12.99 -20.39
N LYS A 122 -7.96 11.65 -20.41
CA LYS A 122 -8.71 10.76 -21.32
C LYS A 122 -9.78 9.92 -20.64
N ILE A 123 -9.95 10.05 -19.32
CA ILE A 123 -10.96 9.31 -18.56
C ILE A 123 -12.37 9.90 -18.73
N SER A 124 -13.38 9.06 -18.58
CA SER A 124 -14.80 9.42 -18.58
C SER A 124 -15.43 9.17 -17.21
N ARG A 125 -16.21 10.14 -16.71
CA ARG A 125 -16.99 9.97 -15.47
C ARG A 125 -18.05 8.87 -15.52
N SER A 126 -18.44 8.42 -16.73
CA SER A 126 -19.39 7.31 -16.90
C SER A 126 -18.77 5.93 -16.67
N ASN A 127 -17.44 5.83 -16.66
CA ASN A 127 -16.72 4.55 -16.65
C ASN A 127 -16.24 4.20 -15.25
N ARG A 128 -16.04 2.90 -15.02
CA ARG A 128 -15.48 2.38 -13.76
C ARG A 128 -13.98 2.17 -13.93
N TYR A 129 -13.20 2.68 -12.99
CA TYR A 129 -11.75 2.52 -12.99
C TYR A 129 -11.29 1.66 -11.83
N SER A 130 -10.22 0.90 -12.05
CA SER A 130 -9.53 0.14 -11.02
C SER A 130 -8.07 -0.04 -11.40
N TYR A 131 -7.24 -0.45 -10.45
CA TYR A 131 -5.89 -0.92 -10.76
C TYR A 131 -5.67 -2.31 -10.18
N ILE A 132 -4.87 -3.12 -10.89
CA ILE A 132 -4.30 -4.35 -10.37
C ILE A 132 -2.87 -4.05 -9.98
N VAL A 133 -2.54 -4.25 -8.72
CA VAL A 133 -1.16 -4.17 -8.22
C VAL A 133 -0.59 -5.58 -8.04
N LYS A 134 0.64 -5.78 -8.53
CA LYS A 134 1.44 -6.99 -8.30
C LYS A 134 2.86 -6.56 -7.94
N SER A 135 3.23 -6.70 -6.68
CA SER A 135 4.54 -6.24 -6.19
C SER A 135 5.09 -7.17 -5.10
N VAL A 136 6.41 -7.10 -4.91
CA VAL A 136 7.15 -7.87 -3.90
C VAL A 136 8.04 -6.95 -3.09
N HIS A 137 8.13 -7.23 -1.79
CA HIS A 137 9.09 -6.64 -0.88
C HIS A 137 9.99 -7.74 -0.34
N ASN A 138 11.29 -7.56 -0.48
CA ASN A 138 12.31 -8.49 0.01
C ASN A 138 13.63 -7.76 0.23
N LYS A 139 14.66 -8.48 0.69
CA LYS A 139 16.01 -7.91 0.85
C LYS A 139 16.54 -7.21 -0.39
N SER A 140 16.35 -7.78 -1.58
CA SER A 140 16.83 -7.19 -2.84
C SER A 140 16.14 -5.86 -3.14
N THR A 141 14.82 -5.79 -2.96
CA THR A 141 14.06 -4.56 -3.23
C THR A 141 14.27 -3.50 -2.16
N ALA A 142 14.44 -3.89 -0.90
CA ALA A 142 14.75 -2.98 0.21
C ALA A 142 16.13 -2.31 0.09
N ILE A 143 17.09 -2.94 -0.61
CA ILE A 143 18.42 -2.35 -0.87
C ILE A 143 18.53 -1.68 -2.24
N ALA A 144 17.50 -1.77 -3.10
CA ALA A 144 17.56 -1.30 -4.48
C ALA A 144 17.81 0.22 -4.56
N SER A 145 17.38 0.97 -3.54
CA SER A 145 17.58 2.41 -3.39
C SER A 145 18.68 2.79 -2.40
N GLY A 146 19.57 1.86 -2.03
CA GLY A 146 20.69 2.09 -1.11
C GLY A 146 20.61 1.24 0.16
N CYS A 147 21.20 1.72 1.27
CA CYS A 147 21.04 1.11 2.61
C CYS A 147 21.55 -0.32 2.84
N LYS A 148 22.23 -0.94 1.87
CA LYS A 148 22.77 -2.31 2.04
C LYS A 148 23.53 -2.50 3.36
N ASN A 149 24.52 -1.64 3.62
CA ASN A 149 25.35 -1.76 4.83
C ASN A 149 24.54 -1.58 6.11
N TYR A 150 23.66 -0.58 6.14
CA TYR A 150 22.78 -0.30 7.28
C TYR A 150 21.83 -1.48 7.58
N ILE A 151 21.19 -2.03 6.55
CA ILE A 151 20.30 -3.20 6.68
C ILE A 151 21.09 -4.42 7.16
N GLU A 152 22.26 -4.70 6.59
CA GLU A 152 23.10 -5.83 7.02
C GLU A 152 23.56 -5.68 8.48
N ASN A 153 23.82 -4.46 8.95
CA ASN A 153 24.15 -4.21 10.35
C ASN A 153 22.96 -4.52 11.27
N LEU A 154 21.74 -4.12 10.89
CA LEU A 154 20.53 -4.44 11.64
C LEU A 154 20.22 -5.94 11.63
N GLU A 155 20.39 -6.63 10.50
CA GLU A 155 20.20 -8.08 10.43
C GLU A 155 21.15 -8.84 11.38
N ARG A 156 22.41 -8.38 11.54
CA ARG A 156 23.34 -8.95 12.54
C ARG A 156 22.89 -8.75 13.98
N LEU A 157 22.04 -7.75 14.25
CA LEU A 157 21.41 -7.52 15.55
C LEU A 157 20.11 -8.34 15.73
N GLY A 158 19.72 -9.15 14.75
CA GLY A 158 18.55 -10.02 14.80
C GLY A 158 17.27 -9.45 14.16
N TYR A 159 17.35 -8.29 13.51
CA TYR A 159 16.23 -7.70 12.78
C TYR A 159 16.01 -8.46 11.47
N LYS A 160 14.76 -8.54 10.99
CA LYS A 160 14.41 -9.25 9.76
C LYS A 160 13.94 -8.28 8.70
N VAL A 161 14.51 -8.33 7.49
CA VAL A 161 13.87 -7.64 6.37
C VAL A 161 12.52 -8.28 6.09
N LEU A 162 11.49 -7.47 5.88
CA LEU A 162 10.17 -7.97 5.50
C LEU A 162 10.25 -8.69 4.14
N GLU A 163 9.70 -9.89 4.09
CA GLU A 163 9.53 -10.69 2.88
C GLU A 163 8.04 -10.86 2.64
N ASP A 164 7.49 -10.16 1.63
CA ASP A 164 6.05 -10.13 1.38
C ASP A 164 5.71 -9.80 -0.08
N SER A 165 4.44 -9.91 -0.43
CA SER A 165 3.90 -9.55 -1.73
C SER A 165 2.49 -8.98 -1.63
N ILE A 166 2.17 -8.14 -2.61
CA ILE A 166 0.83 -7.59 -2.80
C ILE A 166 0.31 -8.09 -4.14
N SER A 167 -0.93 -8.54 -4.14
CA SER A 167 -1.64 -8.97 -5.34
C SER A 167 -3.12 -8.67 -5.17
N ALA A 168 -3.52 -7.47 -5.56
CA ALA A 168 -4.85 -6.95 -5.29
C ALA A 168 -5.40 -6.18 -6.50
N LYS A 169 -6.72 -6.26 -6.68
CA LYS A 169 -7.48 -5.35 -7.55
C LYS A 169 -8.17 -4.34 -6.68
N VAL A 170 -7.93 -3.06 -6.93
CA VAL A 170 -8.42 -1.97 -6.09
C VAL A 170 -9.23 -1.01 -6.97
N PRO A 171 -10.50 -0.70 -6.61
CA PRO A 171 -11.30 0.27 -7.36
C PRO A 171 -10.75 1.68 -7.17
N LEU A 172 -10.76 2.49 -8.23
CA LEU A 172 -10.41 3.91 -8.18
C LEU A 172 -11.66 4.77 -8.00
N THR A 173 -11.52 5.87 -7.28
CA THR A 173 -12.61 6.84 -7.05
C THR A 173 -12.33 8.14 -7.79
N PHE A 174 -13.36 8.85 -8.26
CA PHE A 174 -13.18 10.10 -9.02
C PHE A 174 -12.41 11.19 -8.27
N ASP A 175 -12.51 11.25 -6.95
CA ASP A 175 -11.72 12.17 -6.13
C ASP A 175 -10.20 11.97 -6.27
N TYR A 176 -9.74 10.78 -6.69
CA TYR A 176 -8.33 10.53 -7.01
C TYR A 176 -7.99 11.01 -8.43
N LEU A 177 -8.97 10.97 -9.33
CA LEU A 177 -8.80 11.25 -10.75
C LEU A 177 -8.79 12.74 -11.11
N GLU A 178 -9.18 13.61 -10.17
CA GLU A 178 -9.34 15.06 -10.38
C GLU A 178 -8.28 15.92 -9.64
N LYS A 179 -7.20 15.31 -9.15
CA LYS A 179 -6.03 16.03 -8.61
C LYS A 179 -5.06 16.41 -9.72
#